data_AF-A0A847I7W8-F1
#
_entry.id   AF-A0A847I7W8-F1
#
_cell.length_a   1.000
_cell.length_b   1.000
_cell.length_c   1.000
_cell.angle_alpha   90.00
_cell.angle_beta   90.00
_cell.angle_gamma   90.00
#
_symmetry.space_group_name_H-M   'P 1'
#
loop_
_entity.id
_entity.type
_entity.pdbx_description
1 polymer ?
#
loop_
_entity_poly.entity_id
_entity_poly.type
_entity_poly.pdbx_seq_one_letter_code
_entity_poly.pdbx_strand_id
1 'polypeptide(L)'
;MSAPGHRQSHFPIVMRGYDRDQVTDHIRRLDAELRMMASDRDSAHASADELQGHLDDARRRIRSLQEEVNTLSVPPTTVAGMSDRVSRMLQLATDEASEVRANAREEADETLSVARQDAEDVRAETAAAATRTKELAQEHADTLITDAEKRAAEIDAAAQDRAEKSERDAEDARRRALEIIAAAEDDAARLRGAAHNIAMNRLARSRELAGSAKDAHTQILDHLDALRQHLTDLPAALALSDEENDLVSLTQDDDLSLLNRNLVGRDRFTADDLTPAESTDVLGAIKGEYSEDEYQNDRYGNGGRDQRKTDEAADDQASA
;
A
#
# COMPACT_ATOMS: atom_id res chain seq x y z
N MET A 1 -13.23 91.98 69.71
CA MET A 1 -12.47 91.95 68.44
C MET A 1 -13.48 92.14 67.33
N SER A 2 -13.72 93.38 66.90
CA SER A 2 -13.07 94.05 65.77
C SER A 2 -13.39 93.41 64.41
N ALA A 3 -14.31 94.03 63.68
CA ALA A 3 -14.15 94.35 62.26
C ALA A 3 -15.07 95.55 61.93
N PRO A 4 -14.53 96.69 61.49
CA PRO A 4 -15.33 97.81 61.02
C PRO A 4 -15.82 97.48 59.61
N GLY A 5 -17.12 97.19 59.49
CA GLY A 5 -17.78 97.17 58.19
C GLY A 5 -17.67 98.57 57.59
N HIS A 6 -16.88 98.69 56.52
CA HIS A 6 -16.76 99.91 55.75
C HIS A 6 -18.17 100.40 55.40
N ARG A 7 -18.55 101.60 55.86
CA ARG A 7 -19.66 102.33 55.26
C ARG A 7 -19.17 102.78 53.88
N GLN A 8 -19.15 101.84 52.93
CA GLN A 8 -18.97 102.16 51.53
C GLN A 8 -20.13 103.09 51.19
N SER A 9 -19.88 104.40 51.03
CA SER A 9 -20.89 105.22 50.38
C SER A 9 -21.01 104.64 48.97
N HIS A 10 -22.20 104.17 48.59
CA HIS A 10 -22.45 103.56 47.28
C HIS A 10 -22.27 104.56 46.11
N PHE A 11 -21.95 105.81 46.44
CA PHE A 11 -21.70 106.91 45.53
C PHE A 11 -20.25 107.42 45.63
N PRO A 12 -19.43 107.35 44.55
CA PRO A 12 -18.26 108.18 44.35
C PRO A 12 -18.51 109.67 44.60
N ILE A 13 -17.51 110.30 45.22
CA ILE A 13 -17.50 111.72 45.55
C ILE A 13 -16.65 112.43 44.49
N VAL A 14 -17.25 113.38 43.77
CA VAL A 14 -16.53 114.29 42.87
C VAL A 14 -16.08 115.54 43.63
N MET A 15 -15.20 116.36 43.03
CA MET A 15 -14.44 117.45 43.69
C MET A 15 -15.29 118.44 44.54
N ARG A 16 -16.62 118.47 44.35
CA ARG A 16 -17.62 118.99 45.29
C ARG A 16 -18.92 118.15 45.24
N GLY A 17 -19.03 117.12 46.08
CA GLY A 17 -20.29 116.40 46.35
C GLY A 17 -20.45 115.06 45.65
N TYR A 18 -21.63 114.43 45.80
CA TYR A 18 -21.95 113.15 45.16
C TYR A 18 -22.27 113.33 43.67
N ASP A 19 -21.93 112.35 42.85
CA ASP A 19 -22.31 112.31 41.44
C ASP A 19 -23.84 112.26 41.30
N ARG A 20 -24.41 113.30 40.68
CA ARG A 20 -25.86 113.48 40.56
C ARG A 20 -26.50 112.40 39.70
N ASP A 21 -25.83 111.96 38.64
CA ASP A 21 -26.36 110.96 37.71
C ASP A 21 -26.43 109.60 38.42
N GLN A 22 -25.38 109.27 39.17
CA GLN A 22 -25.34 108.04 39.94
C GLN A 22 -26.34 108.01 41.12
N VAL A 23 -26.51 109.11 41.84
CA VAL A 23 -27.55 109.22 42.89
C VAL A 23 -28.95 109.06 42.28
N THR A 24 -29.18 109.68 41.11
CA THR A 24 -30.46 109.53 40.39
C THR A 24 -30.68 108.09 39.95
N ASP A 25 -29.66 107.40 39.45
CA ASP A 25 -29.76 105.99 39.04
C ASP A 25 -29.98 105.05 40.23
N HIS A 26 -29.41 105.34 41.40
CA HIS A 26 -29.70 104.58 42.61
C HIS A 26 -31.10 104.84 43.16
N ILE A 27 -31.59 106.09 43.15
CA ILE A 27 -32.97 106.40 43.51
C ILE A 27 -33.95 105.71 42.56
N ARG A 28 -33.67 105.70 41.25
CA ARG A 28 -34.46 104.95 40.25
C ARG A 28 -34.45 103.45 40.52
N ARG A 29 -33.30 102.88 40.93
CA ARG A 29 -33.19 101.48 41.32
C ARG A 29 -34.00 101.17 42.58
N LEU A 30 -33.90 102.01 43.63
CA LEU A 30 -34.70 101.87 44.85
C LEU A 30 -36.20 102.01 44.59
N ASP A 31 -36.61 102.95 43.73
CA ASP A 31 -38.02 103.11 43.34
C ASP A 31 -38.52 101.90 42.53
N ALA A 32 -37.66 101.31 41.68
CA ALA A 32 -37.96 100.04 41.01
C ALA A 32 -38.06 98.87 42.00
N GLU A 33 -37.13 98.77 42.97
CA GLU A 33 -37.15 97.76 44.04
C GLU A 33 -38.41 97.89 44.92
N LEU A 34 -38.80 99.12 45.29
CA LEU A 34 -40.03 99.37 46.06
C LEU A 34 -41.30 99.01 45.27
N ARG A 35 -41.33 99.29 43.96
CA ARG A 35 -42.44 98.85 43.09
C ARG A 35 -42.50 97.32 42.99
N MET A 36 -41.36 96.65 42.85
CA MET A 36 -41.29 95.19 42.86
C MET A 36 -41.77 94.63 44.20
N MET A 37 -41.28 95.13 45.33
CA MET A 37 -41.73 94.69 46.67
C MET A 37 -43.22 94.97 46.90
N ALA A 38 -43.75 96.09 46.44
CA ALA A 38 -45.18 96.38 46.52
C ALA A 38 -45.99 95.39 45.67
N SER A 39 -45.54 95.09 44.44
CA SER A 39 -46.15 94.08 43.56
C SER A 39 -46.09 92.68 44.17
N ASP A 40 -44.96 92.30 44.77
CA ASP A 40 -44.78 91.01 45.45
C ASP A 40 -45.69 90.91 46.68
N ARG A 41 -45.80 91.98 47.46
CA ARG A 41 -46.72 92.06 48.60
C ARG A 41 -48.17 91.94 48.15
N ASP A 42 -48.58 92.66 47.11
CA ASP A 42 -49.95 92.64 46.62
C ASP A 42 -50.30 91.26 46.04
N SER A 43 -49.33 90.60 45.39
CA SER A 43 -49.44 89.21 44.93
C SER A 43 -49.55 88.24 46.10
N ALA A 44 -48.73 88.41 47.15
CA ALA A 44 -48.80 87.61 48.37
C ALA A 44 -50.14 87.79 49.11
N HIS A 45 -50.69 89.02 49.15
CA HIS A 45 -52.01 89.28 49.70
C HIS A 45 -53.12 88.62 48.88
N ALA A 46 -53.06 88.72 47.54
CA ALA A 46 -54.02 88.05 46.68
C ALA A 46 -54.00 86.52 46.88
N SER A 47 -52.81 85.92 46.99
CA SER A 47 -52.67 84.50 47.30
C SER A 47 -53.18 84.14 48.71
N ALA A 48 -52.98 85.03 49.69
CA ALA A 48 -53.51 84.82 51.04
C ALA A 48 -55.04 84.84 51.08
N ASP A 49 -55.66 85.77 50.36
CA ASP A 49 -57.12 85.87 50.25
C ASP A 49 -57.71 84.65 49.51
N GLU A 50 -57.06 84.17 48.45
CA GLU A 50 -57.45 82.95 47.74
C GLU A 50 -57.38 81.71 48.65
N LEU A 51 -56.27 81.56 49.38
CA LEU A 51 -56.09 80.47 50.35
C LEU A 51 -57.14 80.53 51.46
N GLN A 52 -57.48 81.73 51.93
CA GLN A 52 -58.55 81.90 52.91
C GLN A 52 -59.91 81.47 52.34
N GLY A 53 -60.20 81.80 51.08
CA GLY A 53 -61.38 81.31 50.36
C GLY A 53 -61.45 79.79 50.32
N HIS A 54 -60.36 79.13 49.89
CA HIS A 54 -60.27 77.66 49.85
C HIS A 54 -60.46 77.02 51.24
N LEU A 55 -59.91 77.65 52.28
CA LEU A 55 -60.04 77.18 53.65
C LEU A 55 -61.50 77.26 54.12
N ASP A 56 -62.18 78.36 53.82
CA ASP A 56 -63.59 78.53 54.17
C ASP A 56 -64.52 77.58 53.39
N ASP A 57 -64.22 77.31 52.12
CA ASP A 57 -64.91 76.28 51.33
C ASP A 57 -64.69 74.87 51.90
N ALA A 58 -63.45 74.50 52.21
CA ALA A 58 -63.13 73.23 52.84
C ALA A 58 -63.85 73.09 54.20
N ARG A 59 -63.88 74.15 55.01
CA ARG A 59 -64.63 74.19 56.28
C ARG A 59 -66.14 74.03 56.09
N ARG A 60 -66.72 74.66 55.07
CA ARG A 60 -68.14 74.45 54.72
C ARG A 60 -68.41 73.00 54.32
N ARG A 61 -67.53 72.42 53.49
CA ARG A 61 -67.65 71.04 53.04
C ARG A 61 -67.53 70.04 54.19
N ILE A 62 -66.55 70.25 55.08
CA ILE A 62 -66.36 69.42 56.28
C ILE A 62 -67.59 69.48 57.17
N ARG A 63 -68.15 70.67 57.44
CA ARG A 63 -69.39 70.78 58.24
C ARG A 63 -70.56 70.04 57.62
N SER A 64 -70.77 70.19 56.31
CA SER A 64 -71.82 69.47 55.58
C SER A 64 -71.64 67.95 55.66
N LEU A 65 -70.41 67.44 55.49
CA LEU A 65 -70.09 66.02 55.63
C LEU A 65 -70.27 65.53 57.07
N GLN A 66 -69.91 66.34 58.07
CA GLN A 66 -70.12 66.02 59.48
C GLN A 66 -71.60 65.95 59.86
N GLU A 67 -72.42 66.88 59.36
CA GLU A 67 -73.88 66.84 59.53
C GLU A 67 -74.45 65.57 58.90
N GLU A 68 -74.05 65.25 57.68
CA GLU A 68 -74.47 64.04 56.97
C GLU A 68 -74.06 62.76 57.71
N VAL A 69 -72.81 62.67 58.19
CA VAL A 69 -72.32 61.55 59.01
C VAL A 69 -73.09 61.45 60.32
N ASN A 70 -73.36 62.56 61.00
CA ASN A 70 -74.15 62.56 62.23
C ASN A 70 -75.59 62.06 61.99
N THR A 71 -76.22 62.49 60.89
CA THR A 71 -77.53 61.96 60.47
C THR A 71 -77.48 60.46 60.19
N LEU A 72 -76.38 59.96 59.61
CA LEU A 72 -76.18 58.55 59.34
C LEU A 72 -75.76 57.73 60.56
N SER A 73 -75.16 58.32 61.59
CA SER A 73 -74.66 57.63 62.79
C SER A 73 -75.75 57.36 63.83
N VAL A 74 -76.83 58.15 63.83
CA VAL A 74 -77.99 57.92 64.69
C VAL A 74 -78.83 56.76 64.10
N PRO A 75 -79.32 55.82 64.92
CA PRO A 75 -80.21 54.75 64.44
C PRO A 75 -81.40 55.36 63.68
N PRO A 76 -81.69 54.94 62.44
CA PRO A 76 -82.74 55.57 61.65
C PRO A 76 -84.09 55.32 62.32
N THR A 77 -84.66 56.37 62.89
CA THR A 77 -85.99 56.35 63.53
C THR A 77 -87.11 56.65 62.54
N THR A 78 -86.78 56.93 61.28
CA THR A 78 -87.70 57.25 60.18
C THR A 78 -87.51 56.28 59.00
N VAL A 79 -88.61 55.96 58.31
CA VAL A 79 -88.59 55.06 57.13
C VAL A 79 -87.72 55.63 56.00
N ALA A 80 -87.71 56.95 55.81
CA ALA A 80 -86.87 57.63 54.81
C ALA A 80 -85.36 57.43 55.06
N GLY A 81 -84.91 57.51 56.33
CA GLY A 81 -83.50 57.31 56.68
C GLY A 81 -83.01 55.87 56.49
N MET A 82 -83.90 54.87 56.61
CA MET A 82 -83.58 53.49 56.25
C MET A 82 -83.42 53.32 54.74
N SER A 83 -84.32 53.90 53.93
CA SER A 83 -84.25 53.84 52.47
C SER A 83 -82.99 54.53 51.90
N ASP A 84 -82.58 55.66 52.46
CA ASP A 84 -81.35 56.36 52.07
C ASP A 84 -80.10 55.53 52.38
N ARG A 85 -80.04 54.88 53.56
CA ARG A 85 -78.91 54.01 53.92
C ARG A 85 -78.84 52.77 53.02
N VAL A 86 -79.98 52.14 52.72
CA VAL A 86 -80.04 50.98 51.80
C VAL A 86 -79.56 51.39 50.40
N SER A 87 -79.99 52.56 49.91
CA SER A 87 -79.57 53.06 48.59
C SER A 87 -78.05 53.28 48.53
N ARG A 88 -77.45 53.87 49.58
CA ARG A 88 -75.98 54.04 49.67
C ARG A 88 -75.24 52.70 49.81
N MET A 89 -75.78 51.75 50.56
CA MET A 89 -75.18 50.42 50.71
C MET A 89 -75.21 49.65 49.39
N LEU A 90 -76.31 49.76 48.63
CA LEU A 90 -76.39 49.21 47.27
C LEU A 90 -75.44 49.90 46.31
N GLN A 91 -75.27 51.22 46.43
CA GLN A 91 -74.33 51.96 45.61
C GLN A 91 -72.89 51.55 45.92
N LEU A 92 -72.50 51.49 47.20
CA LEU A 92 -71.19 50.99 47.63
C LEU A 92 -70.94 49.55 47.16
N ALA A 93 -71.92 48.65 47.31
CA ALA A 93 -71.80 47.27 46.83
C ALA A 93 -71.69 47.18 45.30
N THR A 94 -72.33 48.09 44.57
CA THR A 94 -72.22 48.16 43.10
C THR A 94 -70.86 48.68 42.67
N ASP A 95 -70.33 49.68 43.39
CA ASP A 95 -68.99 50.22 43.17
C ASP A 95 -67.93 49.15 43.46
N GLU A 96 -68.04 48.46 44.60
CA GLU A 96 -67.15 47.34 44.97
C GLU A 96 -67.24 46.17 43.98
N ALA A 97 -68.45 45.79 43.56
CA ALA A 97 -68.61 44.75 42.53
C ALA A 97 -68.03 45.17 41.17
N SER A 98 -68.05 46.46 40.84
CA SER A 98 -67.46 46.98 39.61
C SER A 98 -65.93 46.97 39.70
N GLU A 99 -65.37 47.34 40.85
CA GLU A 99 -63.93 47.27 41.13
C GLU A 99 -63.41 45.83 41.09
N VAL A 100 -64.09 44.89 41.77
CA VAL A 100 -63.72 43.46 41.72
C VAL A 100 -63.75 42.92 40.30
N ARG A 101 -64.75 43.30 39.49
CA ARG A 101 -64.82 42.91 38.07
C ARG A 101 -63.73 43.55 37.23
N ALA A 102 -63.33 44.78 37.53
CA ALA A 102 -62.24 45.46 36.83
C ALA A 102 -60.91 44.77 37.14
N ASN A 103 -60.60 44.55 38.42
CA ASN A 103 -59.39 43.87 38.87
C ASN A 103 -59.30 42.44 38.30
N ALA A 104 -60.40 41.67 38.37
CA ALA A 104 -60.42 40.30 37.82
C ALA A 104 -60.21 40.27 36.28
N ARG A 105 -60.62 41.32 35.55
CA ARG A 105 -60.35 41.42 34.11
C ARG A 105 -58.90 41.79 33.85
N GLU A 106 -58.34 42.72 34.61
CA GLU A 106 -56.92 43.11 34.51
C GLU A 106 -56.00 41.93 34.81
N GLU A 107 -56.24 41.19 35.89
CA GLU A 107 -55.49 39.96 36.23
C GLU A 107 -55.62 38.89 35.14
N ALA A 108 -56.80 38.72 34.56
CA ALA A 108 -57.02 37.78 33.46
C ALA A 108 -56.28 38.21 32.18
N ASP A 109 -56.29 39.50 31.85
CA ASP A 109 -55.58 40.05 30.70
C ASP A 109 -54.06 39.96 30.89
N GLU A 110 -53.55 40.22 32.09
CA GLU A 110 -52.14 40.02 32.44
C GLU A 110 -51.74 38.54 32.30
N THR A 111 -52.52 37.63 32.89
CA THR A 111 -52.27 36.19 32.80
C THR A 111 -52.28 35.71 31.35
N LEU A 112 -53.23 36.19 30.54
CA LEU A 112 -53.30 35.86 29.12
C LEU A 112 -52.12 36.45 28.34
N SER A 113 -51.66 37.64 28.69
CA SER A 113 -50.48 38.26 28.08
C SER A 113 -49.22 37.44 28.36
N VAL A 114 -48.99 37.07 29.62
CA VAL A 114 -47.85 36.22 30.02
C VAL A 114 -47.93 34.86 29.33
N ALA A 115 -49.09 34.19 29.35
CA ALA A 115 -49.24 32.90 28.70
C ALA A 115 -49.03 32.95 27.19
N ARG A 116 -49.40 34.06 26.52
CA ARG A 116 -49.13 34.26 25.09
C ARG A 116 -47.65 34.45 24.83
N GLN A 117 -46.97 35.27 25.63
CA GLN A 117 -45.53 35.48 25.51
C GLN A 117 -44.76 34.17 25.73
N ASP A 118 -45.06 33.43 26.80
CA ASP A 118 -44.44 32.13 27.06
C ASP A 118 -44.67 31.14 25.92
N ALA A 119 -45.88 31.13 25.34
CA ALA A 119 -46.18 30.27 24.20
C ALA A 119 -45.41 30.68 22.93
N GLU A 120 -45.18 31.97 22.71
CA GLU A 120 -44.36 32.48 21.61
C GLU A 120 -42.89 32.14 21.80
N ASP A 121 -42.37 32.32 23.01
CA ASP A 121 -40.98 31.99 23.37
C ASP A 121 -40.72 30.49 23.19
N VAL A 122 -41.58 29.63 23.74
CA VAL A 122 -41.47 28.16 23.56
C VAL A 122 -41.53 27.77 22.07
N ARG A 123 -42.39 28.40 21.27
CA ARG A 123 -42.47 28.14 19.83
C ARG A 123 -41.19 28.58 19.12
N ALA A 124 -40.65 29.74 19.45
CA ALA A 124 -39.41 30.25 18.87
C ALA A 124 -38.22 29.34 19.22
N GLU A 125 -38.09 28.96 20.49
CA GLU A 125 -37.03 28.03 20.95
C GLU A 125 -37.14 26.66 20.27
N THR A 126 -38.35 26.11 20.19
CA THR A 126 -38.58 24.80 19.54
C THR A 126 -38.25 24.88 18.05
N ALA A 127 -38.63 25.96 17.37
CA ALA A 127 -38.31 26.16 15.95
C ALA A 127 -36.80 26.31 15.73
N ALA A 128 -36.10 27.05 16.60
CA ALA A 128 -34.65 27.21 16.55
C ALA A 128 -33.93 25.87 16.81
N ALA A 129 -34.37 25.11 17.83
CA ALA A 129 -33.82 23.80 18.14
C ALA A 129 -34.05 22.78 16.99
N ALA A 130 -35.24 22.79 16.38
CA ALA A 130 -35.55 21.94 15.24
C ALA A 130 -34.68 22.30 14.02
N THR A 131 -34.48 23.59 13.76
CA THR A 131 -33.61 24.07 12.66
C THR A 131 -32.17 23.64 12.89
N ARG A 132 -31.63 23.90 14.08
CA ARG A 132 -30.27 23.48 14.46
C ARG A 132 -30.06 21.98 14.38
N THR A 133 -31.05 21.19 14.78
CA THR A 133 -30.99 19.72 14.68
C THR A 133 -30.95 19.28 13.22
N LYS A 134 -31.72 19.92 12.33
CA LYS A 134 -31.69 19.64 10.90
C LYS A 134 -30.36 20.01 10.26
N GLU A 135 -29.82 21.19 10.59
CA GLU A 135 -28.51 21.65 10.10
C GLU A 135 -27.39 20.69 10.52
N LEU A 136 -27.32 20.33 11.82
CA LEU A 136 -26.34 19.35 12.31
C LEU A 136 -26.51 17.97 11.63
N ALA A 137 -27.75 17.52 11.44
CA ALA A 137 -28.00 16.26 10.74
C ALA A 137 -27.56 16.31 9.26
N GLN A 138 -27.74 17.45 8.59
CA GLN A 138 -27.25 17.68 7.22
C GLN A 138 -25.72 17.70 7.17
N GLU A 139 -25.06 18.46 8.04
CA GLU A 139 -23.60 18.50 8.13
C GLU A 139 -23.00 17.12 8.39
N HIS A 140 -23.60 16.35 9.30
CA HIS A 140 -23.18 14.97 9.56
C HIS A 140 -23.41 14.05 8.37
N ALA A 141 -24.54 14.18 7.66
CA ALA A 141 -24.82 13.41 6.45
C ALA A 141 -23.82 13.74 5.34
N ASP A 142 -23.54 15.02 5.09
CA ASP A 142 -22.59 15.48 4.07
C ASP A 142 -21.17 15.01 4.39
N THR A 143 -20.77 15.06 5.67
CA THR A 143 -19.48 14.53 6.12
C THR A 143 -19.40 13.02 5.90
N LEU A 144 -20.45 12.28 6.25
CA LEU A 144 -20.52 10.83 6.06
C LEU A 144 -20.42 10.45 4.58
N ILE A 145 -21.13 11.17 3.70
CA ILE A 145 -21.09 10.96 2.25
C ILE A 145 -19.69 11.23 1.72
N THR A 146 -19.10 12.38 2.06
CA THR A 146 -17.74 12.75 1.62
C THR A 146 -16.70 11.72 2.08
N ASP A 147 -16.79 11.26 3.33
CA ASP A 147 -15.94 10.20 3.86
C ASP A 147 -16.14 8.86 3.14
N ALA A 148 -17.38 8.49 2.84
CA ALA A 148 -17.71 7.27 2.13
C ALA A 148 -17.19 7.31 0.68
N GLU A 149 -17.36 8.42 -0.02
CA GLU A 149 -16.83 8.65 -1.37
C GLU A 149 -15.30 8.58 -1.38
N LYS A 150 -14.64 9.20 -0.40
CA LYS A 150 -13.19 9.12 -0.26
C LYS A 150 -12.72 7.68 -0.05
N ARG A 151 -13.35 6.92 0.86
CA ARG A 151 -13.00 5.52 1.10
C ARG A 151 -13.26 4.65 -0.13
N ALA A 152 -14.36 4.89 -0.86
CA ALA A 152 -14.65 4.19 -2.10
C ALA A 152 -13.54 4.46 -3.14
N ALA A 153 -13.16 5.72 -3.34
CA ALA A 153 -12.09 6.09 -4.26
C ALA A 153 -10.73 5.47 -3.86
N GLU A 154 -10.41 5.41 -2.57
CA GLU A 154 -9.19 4.75 -2.06
C GLU A 154 -9.21 3.24 -2.32
N ILE A 155 -10.37 2.58 -2.14
CA ILE A 155 -10.53 1.15 -2.43
C ILE A 155 -10.40 0.87 -3.93
N ASP A 156 -11.03 1.69 -4.76
CA ASP A 156 -11.00 1.54 -6.22
C ASP A 156 -9.57 1.76 -6.75
N ALA A 157 -8.87 2.79 -6.28
CA ALA A 157 -7.47 3.03 -6.62
C ALA A 157 -6.58 1.85 -6.18
N ALA A 158 -6.74 1.36 -4.95
CA ALA A 158 -5.99 0.21 -4.46
C ALA A 158 -6.32 -1.08 -5.23
N ALA A 159 -7.55 -1.25 -5.70
CA ALA A 159 -7.96 -2.38 -6.53
C ALA A 159 -7.34 -2.30 -7.93
N GLN A 160 -7.32 -1.11 -8.54
CA GLN A 160 -6.66 -0.86 -9.83
C GLN A 160 -5.15 -1.12 -9.74
N ASP A 161 -4.47 -0.57 -8.72
CA ASP A 161 -3.04 -0.80 -8.51
C ASP A 161 -2.71 -2.29 -8.35
N ARG A 162 -3.54 -3.03 -7.59
CA ARG A 162 -3.38 -4.49 -7.45
C ARG A 162 -3.62 -5.23 -8.75
N ALA A 163 -4.62 -4.83 -9.54
CA ALA A 163 -4.92 -5.43 -10.83
C ALA A 163 -3.76 -5.21 -11.81
N GLU A 164 -3.26 -3.97 -11.93
CA GLU A 164 -2.10 -3.65 -12.78
C GLU A 164 -0.85 -4.41 -12.36
N LYS A 165 -0.58 -4.50 -11.05
CA LYS A 165 0.56 -5.25 -10.54
C LYS A 165 0.41 -6.75 -10.87
N SER A 166 -0.78 -7.31 -10.65
CA SER A 166 -1.05 -8.71 -10.99
C SER A 166 -0.91 -8.99 -12.48
N GLU A 167 -1.30 -8.05 -13.34
CA GLU A 167 -1.14 -8.17 -14.79
C GLU A 167 0.35 -8.16 -15.18
N ARG A 168 1.13 -7.20 -14.66
CA ARG A 168 2.59 -7.15 -14.88
C ARG A 168 3.28 -8.42 -14.40
N ASP A 169 2.94 -8.90 -13.21
CA ASP A 169 3.51 -10.14 -12.66
C ASP A 169 3.15 -11.36 -13.53
N ALA A 170 1.92 -11.42 -14.06
CA ALA A 170 1.49 -12.47 -14.98
C ALA A 170 2.20 -12.39 -16.34
N GLU A 171 2.41 -11.20 -16.89
CA GLU A 171 3.17 -10.99 -18.13
C GLU A 171 4.63 -11.40 -17.97
N ASP A 172 5.28 -11.00 -16.87
CA ASP A 172 6.66 -11.37 -16.58
C ASP A 172 6.80 -12.89 -16.36
N ALA A 173 5.84 -13.52 -15.67
CA ALA A 173 5.79 -14.97 -15.52
C ALA A 173 5.65 -15.67 -16.88
N ARG A 174 4.78 -15.17 -17.76
CA ARG A 174 4.63 -15.69 -19.13
C ARG A 174 5.91 -15.54 -19.94
N ARG A 175 6.59 -14.39 -19.85
CA ARG A 175 7.87 -14.15 -20.54
C ARG A 175 8.93 -15.14 -20.10
N ARG A 176 9.10 -15.34 -18.78
CA ARG A 176 10.04 -16.32 -18.23
C ARG A 176 9.70 -17.75 -18.66
N ALA A 177 8.41 -18.11 -18.67
CA ALA A 177 7.99 -19.43 -19.13
C ALA A 177 8.36 -19.66 -20.61
N LEU A 178 8.14 -18.67 -21.47
CA LEU A 178 8.55 -18.74 -22.88
C LEU A 178 10.07 -18.84 -23.06
N GLU A 179 10.84 -18.09 -22.27
CA GLU A 179 12.31 -18.16 -22.28
C GLU A 179 12.81 -19.55 -21.86
N ILE A 180 12.23 -20.15 -20.82
CA ILE A 180 12.56 -21.50 -20.36
C ILE A 180 12.23 -22.53 -21.44
N ILE A 181 11.06 -22.43 -22.09
CA ILE A 181 10.67 -23.34 -23.16
C ILE A 181 11.64 -23.22 -24.34
N ALA A 182 11.96 -22.00 -24.77
CA ALA A 182 12.90 -21.78 -25.87
C ALA A 182 14.30 -22.34 -25.56
N ALA A 183 14.81 -22.12 -24.34
CA ALA A 183 16.08 -22.68 -23.90
C ALA A 183 16.06 -24.22 -23.89
N ALA A 184 14.98 -24.82 -23.38
CA ALA A 184 14.80 -26.27 -23.35
C ALA A 184 14.69 -26.88 -24.77
N GLU A 185 14.04 -26.19 -25.71
CA GLU A 185 13.95 -26.62 -27.11
C GLU A 185 15.31 -26.59 -27.81
N ASP A 186 16.11 -25.55 -27.57
CA ASP A 186 17.46 -25.39 -28.09
C ASP A 186 18.41 -26.46 -27.51
N ASP A 187 18.33 -26.73 -26.20
CA ASP A 187 19.06 -27.84 -25.55
C ASP A 187 18.64 -29.20 -26.12
N ALA A 188 17.35 -29.44 -26.30
CA ALA A 188 16.86 -30.66 -26.91
C ALA A 188 17.34 -30.81 -28.36
N ALA A 189 17.38 -29.72 -29.13
CA ALA A 189 17.94 -29.72 -30.48
C ALA A 189 19.44 -30.05 -30.49
N ARG A 190 20.23 -29.44 -29.59
CA ARG A 190 21.65 -29.76 -29.40
C ARG A 190 21.88 -31.23 -29.06
N LEU A 191 21.14 -31.76 -28.08
CA LEU A 191 21.26 -33.16 -27.66
C LEU A 191 20.89 -34.13 -28.78
N ARG A 192 19.80 -33.86 -29.52
CA ARG A 192 19.41 -34.67 -30.69
C ARG A 192 20.49 -34.63 -31.77
N GLY A 193 21.04 -33.46 -32.09
CA GLY A 193 22.13 -33.33 -33.05
C GLY A 193 23.39 -34.09 -32.63
N ALA A 194 23.80 -33.97 -31.36
CA ALA A 194 24.94 -34.70 -30.83
C ALA A 194 24.73 -36.22 -30.86
N ALA A 195 23.56 -36.70 -30.41
CA ALA A 195 23.22 -38.12 -30.45
C ALA A 195 23.20 -38.66 -31.88
N HIS A 196 22.65 -37.90 -32.83
CA HIS A 196 22.65 -38.25 -34.25
C HIS A 196 24.06 -38.39 -34.80
N ASN A 197 24.95 -37.42 -34.54
CA ASN A 197 26.35 -37.47 -34.98
C ASN A 197 27.10 -38.65 -34.38
N ILE A 198 26.90 -38.95 -33.09
CA ILE A 198 27.51 -40.12 -32.43
C ILE A 198 27.03 -41.42 -33.10
N ALA A 199 25.73 -41.53 -33.37
CA ALA A 199 25.16 -42.69 -34.04
C ALA A 199 25.71 -42.86 -35.47
N MET A 200 25.80 -41.77 -36.23
CA MET A 200 26.35 -41.78 -37.59
C MET A 200 27.84 -42.14 -37.61
N ASN A 201 28.64 -41.58 -36.70
CA ASN A 201 30.05 -41.93 -36.57
C ASN A 201 30.26 -43.39 -36.17
N ARG A 202 29.44 -43.93 -35.26
CA ARG A 202 29.45 -45.35 -34.89
C ARG A 202 29.08 -46.24 -36.07
N LEU A 203 28.06 -45.87 -36.84
CA LEU A 203 27.65 -46.61 -38.03
C LEU A 203 28.74 -46.59 -39.10
N ALA A 204 29.35 -45.43 -39.36
CA ALA A 204 30.44 -45.29 -40.32
C ALA A 204 31.65 -46.15 -39.91
N ARG A 205 32.08 -46.07 -38.65
CA ARG A 205 33.17 -46.91 -38.12
C ARG A 205 32.84 -48.40 -38.18
N SER A 206 31.60 -48.79 -37.88
CA SER A 206 31.15 -50.18 -37.99
C SER A 206 31.23 -50.69 -39.44
N ARG A 207 30.81 -49.87 -40.41
CA ARG A 207 30.92 -50.19 -41.85
C ARG A 207 32.36 -50.29 -42.31
N GLU A 208 33.23 -49.39 -41.85
CA GLU A 208 34.67 -49.43 -42.14
C GLU A 208 35.31 -50.71 -41.58
N LEU A 209 35.03 -51.03 -40.32
CA LEU A 209 35.48 -52.28 -39.70
C LEU A 209 34.97 -53.52 -40.46
N ALA A 210 33.68 -53.54 -40.83
CA ALA A 210 33.12 -54.64 -41.63
C ALA A 210 33.77 -54.74 -43.02
N GLY A 211 34.08 -53.60 -43.66
CA GLY A 211 34.86 -53.53 -44.89
C GLY A 211 36.25 -54.14 -44.72
N SER A 212 37.00 -53.68 -43.72
CA SER A 212 38.34 -54.23 -43.42
C SER A 212 38.32 -55.72 -43.07
N ALA A 213 37.28 -56.20 -42.36
CA ALA A 213 37.14 -57.61 -42.03
C ALA A 213 36.85 -58.46 -43.27
N LYS A 214 36.02 -57.94 -44.19
CA LYS A 214 35.78 -58.58 -45.50
C LYS A 214 37.06 -58.61 -46.34
N ASP A 215 37.79 -57.51 -46.42
CA ASP A 215 39.03 -57.43 -47.19
C ASP A 215 40.10 -58.37 -46.63
N ALA A 216 40.26 -58.41 -45.30
CA ALA A 216 41.14 -59.37 -44.63
C ALA A 216 40.71 -60.83 -44.90
N HIS A 217 39.40 -61.11 -44.90
CA HIS A 217 38.88 -62.42 -45.26
C HIS A 217 39.24 -62.80 -46.70
N THR A 218 39.07 -61.89 -47.66
CA THR A 218 39.47 -62.11 -49.06
C THR A 218 40.97 -62.34 -49.18
N GLN A 219 41.80 -61.54 -48.49
CA GLN A 219 43.25 -61.75 -48.47
C GLN A 219 43.64 -63.12 -47.93
N ILE A 220 42.99 -63.59 -46.85
CA ILE A 220 43.23 -64.93 -46.31
C ILE A 220 42.86 -66.01 -47.33
N LEU A 221 41.73 -65.87 -48.03
CA LEU A 221 41.33 -66.81 -49.08
C LEU A 221 42.34 -66.81 -50.23
N ASP A 222 42.77 -65.64 -50.71
CA ASP A 222 43.80 -65.52 -51.75
C ASP A 222 45.13 -66.15 -51.30
N HIS A 223 45.54 -65.95 -50.05
CA HIS A 223 46.72 -66.60 -49.47
C HIS A 223 46.58 -68.12 -49.39
N LEU A 224 45.41 -68.63 -49.04
CA LEU A 224 45.14 -70.08 -49.02
C LEU A 224 45.15 -70.68 -50.43
N ASP A 225 44.59 -69.98 -51.41
CA ASP A 225 44.64 -70.41 -52.82
C ASP A 225 46.08 -70.38 -53.36
N ALA A 226 46.86 -69.36 -53.02
CA ALA A 226 48.29 -69.31 -53.35
C ALA A 226 49.06 -70.48 -52.69
N LEU A 227 48.82 -70.76 -51.40
CA LEU A 227 49.42 -71.92 -50.71
C LEU A 227 49.00 -73.24 -51.36
N ARG A 228 47.73 -73.39 -51.73
CA ARG A 228 47.24 -74.57 -52.46
C ARG A 228 47.96 -74.72 -53.79
N GLN A 229 48.13 -73.64 -54.54
CA GLN A 229 48.87 -73.64 -55.80
C GLN A 229 50.34 -74.03 -55.60
N HIS A 230 51.00 -73.47 -54.58
CA HIS A 230 52.36 -73.86 -54.21
C HIS A 230 52.46 -75.35 -53.85
N LEU A 231 51.49 -75.90 -53.11
CA LEU A 231 51.43 -77.33 -52.80
C LEU A 231 51.16 -78.20 -54.03
N THR A 232 50.40 -77.73 -55.02
CA THR A 232 50.21 -78.45 -56.29
C THR A 232 51.43 -78.37 -57.21
N ASP A 233 52.21 -77.30 -57.14
CA ASP A 233 53.42 -77.12 -57.95
C ASP A 233 54.64 -77.80 -57.30
N LEU A 234 54.61 -78.05 -55.98
CA LEU A 234 55.65 -78.70 -55.18
C LEU A 234 56.11 -80.07 -55.73
N PRO A 235 55.21 -80.98 -56.14
CA PRO A 235 55.59 -82.25 -56.76
C PRO A 235 56.35 -82.08 -58.08
N ALA A 236 56.03 -81.05 -58.87
CA ALA A 236 56.76 -80.75 -60.10
C ALA A 236 58.13 -80.11 -59.79
N ALA A 237 58.22 -79.27 -58.75
CA ALA A 237 59.48 -78.69 -58.30
C ALA A 237 60.41 -79.69 -57.59
N LEU A 238 59.86 -80.73 -56.96
CA LEU A 238 60.59 -81.85 -56.35
C LEU A 238 60.78 -83.03 -57.30
N ALA A 239 60.26 -82.97 -58.52
CA ALA A 239 60.58 -83.96 -59.53
C ALA A 239 62.08 -83.85 -59.82
N LEU A 240 62.82 -84.94 -59.60
CA LEU A 240 64.22 -85.05 -59.99
C LEU A 240 64.34 -84.66 -61.46
N SER A 241 65.28 -83.78 -61.77
CA SER A 241 65.60 -83.44 -63.16
C SER A 241 66.03 -84.70 -63.93
N ASP A 242 65.94 -84.68 -65.27
CA ASP A 242 66.36 -85.82 -66.10
C ASP A 242 67.83 -86.22 -65.79
N GLU A 243 68.71 -85.24 -65.56
CA GLU A 243 70.11 -85.48 -65.17
C GLU A 243 70.25 -86.09 -63.76
N GLU A 244 69.40 -85.72 -62.80
CA GLU A 244 69.40 -86.32 -61.45
C GLU A 244 68.82 -87.74 -61.45
N ASN A 245 67.79 -88.00 -62.26
CA ASN A 245 67.29 -89.36 -62.46
C ASN A 245 68.34 -90.26 -63.12
N ASP A 246 69.08 -89.75 -64.10
CA ASP A 246 70.19 -90.48 -64.74
C ASP A 246 71.27 -90.83 -63.70
N LEU A 247 71.64 -89.89 -62.83
CA LEU A 247 72.61 -90.11 -61.75
C LEU A 247 72.14 -91.12 -60.70
N VAL A 248 70.86 -91.13 -60.33
CA VAL A 248 70.27 -92.10 -59.40
C VAL A 248 70.19 -93.50 -60.02
N SER A 249 70.12 -93.58 -61.35
CA SER A 249 70.04 -94.84 -62.10
C SER A 249 71.38 -95.49 -62.43
N LEU A 250 72.51 -94.80 -62.18
CA LEU A 250 73.86 -95.32 -62.40
C LEU A 250 74.12 -96.53 -61.50
N THR A 251 74.62 -97.60 -62.12
CA THR A 251 75.01 -98.82 -61.42
C THR A 251 76.52 -98.84 -61.19
N GLN A 252 76.98 -99.70 -60.28
CA GLN A 252 78.41 -99.90 -60.00
C GLN A 252 79.22 -100.26 -61.26
N ASP A 253 78.58 -100.85 -62.28
CA ASP A 253 79.19 -101.18 -63.57
C ASP A 253 79.38 -99.94 -64.47
N ASP A 254 78.47 -98.96 -64.38
CA ASP A 254 78.58 -97.67 -65.06
C ASP A 254 79.68 -96.80 -64.45
N ASP A 255 79.80 -96.83 -63.12
CA ASP A 255 80.89 -96.17 -62.38
C ASP A 255 82.25 -96.75 -62.78
N LEU A 256 82.36 -98.08 -62.92
CA LEU A 256 83.56 -98.75 -63.43
C LEU A 256 83.85 -98.36 -64.88
N SER A 257 82.83 -98.18 -65.71
CA SER A 257 82.97 -97.74 -67.11
C SER A 257 83.49 -96.30 -67.19
N LEU A 258 82.99 -95.39 -66.34
CA LEU A 258 83.47 -94.00 -66.25
C LEU A 258 84.92 -93.93 -65.75
N LEU A 259 85.24 -94.65 -64.68
CA LEU A 259 86.59 -94.69 -64.10
C LEU A 259 87.61 -95.28 -65.08
N ASN A 260 87.23 -96.32 -65.84
CA ASN A 260 88.12 -96.98 -66.80
C ASN A 260 88.11 -96.36 -68.21
N ARG A 261 87.35 -95.27 -68.45
CA ARG A 261 87.15 -94.70 -69.79
C ARG A 261 88.44 -94.32 -70.51
N ASN A 262 89.50 -93.98 -69.77
CA ASN A 262 90.81 -93.59 -70.31
C ASN A 262 91.98 -94.40 -69.74
N LEU A 263 91.71 -95.52 -69.06
CA LEU A 263 92.74 -96.37 -68.44
C LEU A 263 92.99 -97.62 -69.30
N VAL A 264 94.25 -97.89 -69.65
CA VAL A 264 94.65 -99.00 -70.51
C VAL A 264 95.67 -99.88 -69.81
N GLY A 265 95.48 -101.20 -69.85
CA GLY A 265 96.43 -102.16 -69.27
C GLY A 265 96.24 -102.35 -67.77
N ARG A 266 97.35 -102.39 -67.03
CA ARG A 266 97.40 -102.84 -65.62
C ARG A 266 96.82 -101.84 -64.60
N ASP A 267 96.45 -100.64 -65.06
CA ASP A 267 95.93 -99.54 -64.26
C ASP A 267 94.39 -99.44 -64.30
N ARG A 268 93.68 -100.45 -64.82
CA ARG A 268 92.20 -100.51 -64.78
C ARG A 268 91.71 -100.89 -63.40
N PHE A 269 90.71 -100.18 -62.91
CA PHE A 269 89.96 -100.53 -61.71
C PHE A 269 89.10 -101.76 -61.96
N THR A 270 89.15 -102.71 -61.04
CA THR A 270 88.29 -103.89 -61.02
C THR A 270 87.18 -103.75 -59.99
N ALA A 271 86.14 -104.58 -60.08
CA ALA A 271 85.01 -104.53 -59.15
C ALA A 271 85.42 -104.69 -57.67
N ASP A 272 86.56 -105.34 -57.39
CA ASP A 272 87.12 -105.51 -56.05
C ASP A 272 87.82 -104.23 -55.51
N ASP A 273 88.18 -103.27 -56.37
CA ASP A 273 88.86 -102.03 -55.96
C ASP A 273 87.88 -100.95 -55.47
N LEU A 274 86.57 -101.14 -55.71
CA LEU A 274 85.52 -100.22 -55.27
C LEU A 274 85.07 -100.54 -53.85
N THR A 275 85.81 -100.07 -52.86
CA THR A 275 85.36 -100.12 -51.45
C THR A 275 84.33 -99.01 -51.20
N PRO A 276 83.17 -99.31 -50.56
CA PRO A 276 82.18 -98.28 -50.24
C PRO A 276 82.81 -97.18 -49.36
N ALA A 277 82.70 -95.92 -49.79
CA ALA A 277 83.08 -94.78 -48.96
C ALA A 277 82.12 -94.68 -47.76
N GLU A 278 82.64 -94.49 -46.54
CA GLU A 278 81.82 -94.21 -45.36
C GLU A 278 80.97 -92.96 -45.58
N SER A 279 79.64 -93.10 -45.43
CA SER A 279 78.68 -92.01 -45.54
C SER A 279 79.02 -90.89 -44.57
N THR A 280 79.41 -89.72 -45.10
CA THR A 280 79.63 -88.51 -44.31
C THR A 280 78.29 -87.80 -44.15
N ASP A 281 77.61 -88.02 -43.02
CA ASP A 281 76.31 -87.39 -42.74
C ASP A 281 76.51 -85.92 -42.32
N VAL A 282 76.29 -85.00 -43.27
CA VAL A 282 76.48 -83.54 -43.08
C VAL A 282 75.24 -82.88 -42.45
N LEU A 283 74.14 -83.60 -42.23
CA LEU A 283 72.85 -83.00 -41.80
C LEU A 283 72.62 -82.98 -40.28
N GLY A 284 73.56 -83.46 -39.46
CA GLY A 284 73.46 -83.42 -38.00
C GLY A 284 73.81 -82.07 -37.34
N ALA A 285 74.38 -81.10 -38.07
CA ALA A 285 74.97 -79.88 -37.50
C ALA A 285 74.03 -78.67 -37.38
N ILE A 286 72.77 -78.77 -37.81
CA ILE A 286 71.80 -77.65 -37.77
C ILE A 286 70.73 -77.94 -36.72
N LYS A 287 71.12 -77.87 -35.44
CA LYS A 287 70.20 -77.71 -34.30
C LYS A 287 70.80 -76.69 -33.35
N GLY A 288 70.55 -75.42 -33.62
CA GLY A 288 70.89 -74.29 -32.76
C GLY A 288 70.21 -73.02 -33.25
N GLU A 289 69.62 -72.28 -32.31
CA GLU A 289 69.00 -70.96 -32.43
C GLU A 289 67.59 -70.85 -33.04
N TYR A 290 66.59 -70.99 -32.16
CA TYR A 290 65.54 -69.97 -32.07
C TYR A 290 65.42 -69.58 -30.59
N SER A 291 65.86 -68.35 -30.27
CA SER A 291 65.71 -67.73 -28.96
C SER A 291 64.29 -67.17 -28.82
N GLU A 292 63.59 -67.55 -27.75
CA GLU A 292 62.42 -66.81 -27.27
C GLU A 292 62.91 -65.69 -26.35
N ASP A 293 62.98 -64.46 -26.87
CA ASP A 293 63.11 -63.25 -26.04
C ASP A 293 61.95 -62.28 -26.31
N GLU A 294 61.29 -61.96 -25.19
CA GLU A 294 60.39 -60.89 -24.81
C GLU A 294 60.01 -59.77 -25.82
N TYR A 295 58.70 -59.56 -25.95
CA TYR A 295 58.13 -58.21 -25.92
C TYR A 295 57.06 -58.11 -24.83
N GLN A 296 57.48 -57.65 -23.65
CA GLN A 296 56.61 -56.91 -22.75
C GLN A 296 56.21 -55.60 -23.44
N ASN A 297 54.92 -55.26 -23.41
CA ASN A 297 54.55 -53.85 -23.45
C ASN A 297 53.35 -53.60 -22.54
N ASP A 298 53.66 -53.01 -21.40
CA ASP A 298 52.76 -52.38 -20.45
C ASP A 298 51.94 -51.26 -21.12
N ARG A 299 50.61 -51.40 -21.13
CA ARG A 299 49.68 -50.26 -21.06
C ARG A 299 48.33 -50.68 -20.50
N TYR A 300 48.22 -50.83 -19.18
CA TYR A 300 46.95 -50.52 -18.49
C TYR A 300 47.26 -50.02 -17.08
N GLY A 301 47.17 -48.71 -16.90
CA GLY A 301 47.44 -48.07 -15.62
C GLY A 301 47.05 -46.59 -15.57
N ASN A 302 45.86 -46.35 -15.02
CA ASN A 302 45.53 -45.26 -14.09
C ASN A 302 44.83 -43.97 -14.59
N GLY A 303 43.79 -43.62 -13.82
CA GLY A 303 43.11 -42.32 -13.76
C GLY A 303 41.61 -42.45 -14.04
N GLY A 304 40.67 -42.54 -13.09
CA GLY A 304 40.67 -42.14 -11.70
C GLY A 304 39.37 -41.38 -11.40
N ARG A 305 38.78 -41.67 -10.24
CA ARG A 305 37.59 -41.07 -9.59
C ARG A 305 36.22 -41.67 -9.93
N ASP A 306 35.91 -42.71 -9.16
CA ASP A 306 34.57 -42.88 -8.60
C ASP A 306 34.64 -42.45 -7.11
N GLN A 307 34.04 -41.30 -6.80
CA GLN A 307 33.58 -40.96 -5.44
C GLN A 307 32.29 -40.17 -5.61
N ARG A 308 31.19 -40.88 -5.87
CA ARG A 308 29.87 -40.38 -5.50
C ARG A 308 29.74 -40.54 -3.99
N LYS A 309 29.91 -39.42 -3.28
CA LYS A 309 29.25 -39.23 -1.99
C LYS A 309 27.75 -39.31 -2.23
N THR A 310 27.12 -40.28 -1.60
CA THR A 310 25.73 -40.25 -1.21
C THR A 310 25.58 -39.17 -0.14
N ASP A 311 24.97 -38.04 -0.48
CA ASP A 311 24.29 -37.18 0.48
C ASP A 311 22.87 -36.99 -0.06
N GLU A 312 22.01 -37.86 0.44
CA GLU A 312 20.56 -37.79 0.40
C GLU A 312 20.14 -36.74 1.44
N ALA A 313 19.62 -35.60 0.99
CA ALA A 313 19.05 -34.58 1.85
C ALA A 313 17.71 -34.12 1.26
N ALA A 314 16.63 -34.46 1.96
CA ALA A 314 15.36 -33.74 2.12
C ALA A 314 14.40 -34.74 2.78
N ASP A 315 14.16 -34.67 4.09
CA ASP A 315 13.38 -33.63 4.75
C ASP A 315 12.01 -33.46 4.07
N ASP A 316 11.06 -34.31 4.48
CA ASP A 316 9.64 -34.03 4.33
C ASP A 316 8.87 -34.87 5.38
N GLN A 317 8.42 -34.21 6.45
CA GLN A 317 7.10 -34.33 7.07
C GLN A 317 7.10 -33.78 8.51
N ALA A 318 6.86 -32.47 8.61
CA ALA A 318 6.15 -31.88 9.74
C ALA A 318 4.75 -31.50 9.26
N SER A 319 3.78 -32.35 9.58
CA SER A 319 2.36 -32.03 9.44
C SER A 319 1.92 -31.07 10.55
N ALA A 320 1.06 -30.15 10.13
CA ALA A 320 0.15 -29.36 10.95
C ALA A 320 -0.83 -30.23 11.77
#